data_AF-A0A2E6J5M4-F1
#
_entry.id   AF-A0A2E6J5M4-F1
#
_cell.length_a   1.000
_cell.length_b   1.000
_cell.length_c   1.000
_cell.angle_alpha   90.00
_cell.angle_beta   90.00
_cell.angle_gamma   90.00
#
_symmetry.space_group_name_H-M   'P 1'
#
loop_
_entity.id
_entity.type
_entity.pdbx_description
1 polymer ?
#
loop_
_entity_poly.entity_id
_entity_poly.type
_entity_poly.pdbx_seq_one_letter_code
_entity_poly.pdbx_strand_id
1 'polypeptide(L)'
;MSKPKKYGVIYNWDGAPHGSNEYPQSMEQFLGKMYDPLANNQVGAHFWCTGEDTSRWKSKVLELTGDAENRKYENTHSYISAENVRAMIERGEDPQAEAIKRGRELGMDVYASIRMNDNHFNGLQINEIPNSKNI
;
A
#
# COMPACT_ATOMS: atom_id res chain seq x y z
N MET A 1 32.92 -4.97 9.39
CA MET A 1 31.51 -4.81 8.94
C MET A 1 31.26 -5.83 7.83
N SER A 2 30.16 -6.57 7.88
CA SER A 2 29.76 -7.47 6.78
C SER A 2 29.40 -6.64 5.54
N LYS A 3 29.66 -7.19 4.34
CA LYS A 3 29.22 -6.52 3.11
C LYS A 3 27.68 -6.54 3.03
N PRO A 4 27.05 -5.46 2.54
CA PRO A 4 25.61 -5.44 2.28
C PRO A 4 25.22 -6.59 1.34
N LYS A 5 24.03 -7.16 1.56
CA LYS A 5 23.45 -8.17 0.67
C LYS A 5 23.32 -7.57 -0.73
N LYS A 6 23.70 -8.34 -1.75
CA LYS A 6 23.56 -7.92 -3.15
C LYS A 6 22.15 -8.25 -3.61
N TYR A 7 21.25 -7.26 -3.52
CA TYR A 7 19.84 -7.43 -3.87
C TYR A 7 19.56 -7.51 -5.38
N GLY A 8 20.52 -7.15 -6.24
CA GLY A 8 20.18 -6.86 -7.63
C GLY A 8 19.35 -5.59 -7.66
N VAL A 9 18.04 -5.72 -7.84
CA VAL A 9 17.08 -4.60 -7.81
C VAL A 9 16.40 -4.49 -6.44
N ILE A 10 16.33 -3.25 -5.95
CA ILE A 10 15.45 -2.85 -4.85
C ILE A 10 14.20 -2.21 -5.49
N TYR A 11 13.05 -2.85 -5.31
CA TYR A 11 11.79 -2.38 -5.87
C TYR A 11 10.95 -1.73 -4.77
N ASN A 12 10.68 -0.43 -4.89
CA ASN A 12 9.76 0.29 -4.00
C ASN A 12 8.37 0.35 -4.64
N TRP A 13 7.33 0.07 -3.86
CA TRP A 13 5.96 0.16 -4.33
C TRP A 13 5.07 0.97 -3.39
N ASP A 14 4.46 2.01 -3.95
CA ASP A 14 3.63 3.03 -3.32
C ASP A 14 2.30 2.55 -2.71
N GLY A 15 1.81 1.35 -3.05
CA GLY A 15 0.62 0.77 -2.44
C GLY A 15 -0.60 0.54 -3.34
N ALA A 16 -0.49 0.63 -4.67
CA ALA A 16 -1.63 0.48 -5.61
C ALA A 16 -2.44 -0.87 -5.64
N PRO A 17 -1.92 -2.06 -5.24
CA PRO A 17 -2.59 -3.34 -5.46
C PRO A 17 -4.03 -3.47 -4.92
N HIS A 18 -4.35 -2.77 -3.81
CA HIS A 18 -5.68 -2.80 -3.20
C HIS A 18 -6.75 -2.12 -4.08
N GLY A 19 -6.35 -1.21 -4.98
CA GLY A 19 -7.22 -0.55 -5.95
C GLY A 19 -7.25 -1.22 -7.33
N SER A 20 -6.56 -2.37 -7.50
CA SER A 20 -6.31 -2.99 -8.81
C SER A 20 -7.33 -4.07 -9.22
N ASN A 21 -8.26 -4.41 -8.33
CA ASN A 21 -9.34 -5.35 -8.57
C ASN A 21 -10.66 -4.75 -8.07
N GLU A 22 -11.77 -5.18 -8.66
CA GLU A 22 -13.11 -4.84 -8.18
C GLU A 22 -13.31 -5.31 -6.74
N TYR A 23 -14.22 -4.63 -6.04
CA TYR A 23 -14.62 -4.99 -4.69
C TYR A 23 -15.61 -6.17 -4.69
N PRO A 24 -15.44 -7.19 -3.83
CA PRO A 24 -14.33 -7.40 -2.89
C PRO A 24 -13.14 -8.15 -3.53
N GLN A 25 -11.92 -7.66 -3.32
CA GLN A 25 -10.68 -8.33 -3.69
C GLN A 25 -10.34 -9.46 -2.70
N SER A 26 -9.96 -10.62 -3.24
CA SER A 26 -9.44 -11.75 -2.45
C SER A 26 -7.96 -11.57 -2.12
N MET A 27 -7.46 -12.28 -1.09
CA MET A 27 -6.03 -12.29 -0.76
C MET A 27 -5.18 -12.80 -1.94
N GLU A 28 -5.64 -13.82 -2.65
CA GLU A 28 -4.95 -14.36 -3.83
C GLU A 28 -4.82 -13.31 -4.93
N GLN A 29 -5.90 -12.58 -5.23
CA GLN A 29 -5.87 -11.50 -6.22
C GLN A 29 -4.90 -10.39 -5.82
N PHE A 30 -4.93 -9.97 -4.54
CA PHE A 30 -4.01 -8.98 -4.01
C PHE A 30 -2.55 -9.41 -4.13
N LEU A 31 -2.22 -10.63 -3.70
CA LEU A 31 -0.86 -11.17 -3.78
C LEU A 31 -0.40 -11.40 -5.22
N GLY A 32 -1.28 -11.84 -6.11
CA GLY A 32 -0.98 -11.99 -7.54
C GLY A 32 -0.65 -10.66 -8.19
N LYS A 33 -1.48 -9.62 -7.93
CA LYS A 33 -1.16 -8.25 -8.37
C LYS A 33 0.20 -7.81 -7.86
N MET A 34 0.52 -8.13 -6.61
CA MET A 34 1.78 -7.73 -6.04
C MET A 34 2.99 -8.45 -6.65
N TYR A 35 2.95 -9.77 -6.68
CA TYR A 35 4.17 -10.53 -6.82
C TYR A 35 4.32 -11.23 -8.17
N ASP A 36 3.25 -11.41 -8.95
CA ASP A 36 3.38 -11.98 -10.29
C ASP A 36 4.34 -11.18 -11.19
N PRO A 37 4.36 -9.82 -11.16
CA PRO A 37 5.32 -9.04 -11.93
C PRO A 37 6.77 -9.14 -11.41
N LEU A 38 6.94 -9.53 -10.14
CA LEU A 38 8.24 -9.58 -9.47
C LEU A 38 8.82 -10.99 -9.41
N ALA A 39 8.00 -12.03 -9.62
CA ALA A 39 8.43 -13.41 -9.55
C ALA A 39 9.46 -13.72 -10.65
N ASN A 40 10.48 -14.52 -10.31
CA ASN A 40 11.53 -14.97 -11.24
C ASN A 40 12.30 -13.84 -11.94
N ASN A 41 12.46 -12.68 -11.30
CA ASN A 41 13.25 -11.56 -11.84
C ASN A 41 14.49 -11.25 -10.96
N GLN A 42 15.12 -10.09 -11.20
CA GLN A 42 16.33 -9.64 -10.50
C GLN A 42 16.06 -8.87 -9.19
N VAL A 43 14.82 -8.79 -8.73
CA VAL A 43 14.41 -8.08 -7.51
C VAL A 43 14.71 -8.95 -6.31
N GLY A 44 15.69 -8.54 -5.51
CA GLY A 44 16.05 -9.20 -4.25
C GLY A 44 15.48 -8.51 -3.01
N ALA A 45 14.95 -7.30 -3.14
CA ALA A 45 14.27 -6.61 -2.04
C ALA A 45 13.02 -5.85 -2.51
N HIS A 46 11.91 -6.06 -1.81
CA HIS A 46 10.66 -5.34 -1.99
C HIS A 46 10.46 -4.37 -0.81
N PHE A 47 10.39 -3.09 -1.12
CA PHE A 47 10.09 -2.01 -0.19
C PHE A 47 8.62 -1.65 -0.35
N TRP A 48 7.79 -2.25 0.50
CA TRP A 48 6.34 -2.11 0.43
C TRP A 48 5.89 -0.88 1.21
N CYS A 49 5.23 0.06 0.54
CA CYS A 49 4.70 1.24 1.18
C CYS A 49 3.52 0.87 2.09
N THR A 50 3.68 1.14 3.37
CA THR A 50 2.67 0.85 4.39
C THR A 50 1.56 1.90 4.46
N GLY A 51 1.42 2.77 3.46
CA GLY A 51 0.44 3.85 3.44
C GLY A 51 1.03 5.21 3.78
N GLU A 52 0.13 6.15 4.05
CA GLU A 52 0.39 7.58 4.24
C GLU A 52 0.12 7.94 5.71
N ASP A 53 -1.01 8.59 5.99
CA ASP A 53 -1.48 9.00 7.31
C ASP A 53 -2.45 7.99 7.96
N THR A 54 -2.96 7.04 7.16
CA THR A 54 -3.82 5.93 7.61
C THR A 54 -3.14 4.58 7.46
N SER A 55 -3.66 3.57 8.18
CA SER A 55 -3.18 2.20 8.11
C SER A 55 -4.02 1.32 7.19
N ARG A 56 -3.38 0.27 6.66
CA ARG A 56 -4.02 -0.78 5.85
C ARG A 56 -3.99 -2.14 6.55
N TRP A 57 -4.00 -2.12 7.88
CA TRP A 57 -4.03 -3.26 8.79
C TRP A 57 -4.76 -2.85 10.08
N LYS A 58 -4.99 -3.78 11.01
CA LYS A 58 -5.55 -3.49 12.35
C LYS A 58 -4.50 -2.79 13.23
N SER A 59 -4.21 -1.53 12.94
CA SER A 59 -3.30 -0.71 13.75
C SER A 59 -3.91 -0.40 15.12
N LYS A 60 -3.05 -0.21 16.13
CA LYS A 60 -3.45 0.27 17.46
C LYS A 60 -3.39 1.78 17.60
N VAL A 61 -2.80 2.46 16.61
CA VAL A 61 -2.40 3.88 16.71
C VAL A 61 -2.80 4.72 15.51
N LEU A 62 -3.17 4.10 14.39
CA LEU A 62 -3.65 4.78 13.18
C LEU A 62 -5.05 4.28 12.84
N GLU A 63 -5.84 5.15 12.24
CA GLU A 63 -7.14 4.78 11.68
C GLU A 63 -6.96 3.87 10.46
N LEU A 64 -8.01 3.10 10.12
CA LEU A 64 -8.01 2.32 8.91
C LEU A 64 -8.29 3.24 7.70
N THR A 65 -7.64 3.00 6.57
CA THR A 65 -7.91 3.73 5.33
C THR A 65 -9.43 3.73 5.03
N GLY A 66 -9.98 4.92 4.79
CA GLY A 66 -11.41 5.15 4.59
C GLY A 66 -12.19 5.50 5.87
N ASP A 67 -11.72 5.13 7.07
CA ASP A 67 -12.36 5.56 8.33
C ASP A 67 -12.16 7.05 8.60
N ALA A 68 -10.96 7.58 8.29
CA ALA A 68 -10.64 9.01 8.41
C ALA A 68 -11.67 9.90 7.67
N GLU A 69 -12.15 9.42 6.52
CA GLU A 69 -13.14 10.14 5.69
C GLU A 69 -14.59 9.72 5.96
N ASN A 70 -14.86 9.05 7.08
CA ASN A 70 -16.18 8.50 7.43
C ASN A 70 -16.79 7.66 6.29
N ARG A 71 -15.94 6.96 5.54
CA ARG A 71 -16.31 6.15 4.36
C ARG A 71 -17.04 6.96 3.29
N LYS A 72 -16.75 8.25 3.19
CA LYS A 72 -17.11 9.09 2.05
C LYS A 72 -15.95 9.11 1.10
N TYR A 73 -16.19 8.65 -0.11
CA TYR A 73 -15.16 8.45 -1.11
C TYR A 73 -15.30 9.49 -2.20
N GLU A 74 -14.19 10.11 -2.58
CA GLU A 74 -14.15 11.10 -3.66
C GLU A 74 -14.56 10.48 -4.99
N ASN A 75 -14.18 9.21 -5.20
CA ASN A 75 -14.45 8.48 -6.43
C ASN A 75 -14.45 6.97 -6.20
N THR A 76 -14.84 6.23 -7.24
CA THR A 76 -14.91 4.76 -7.20
C THR A 76 -13.57 4.11 -6.90
N HIS A 77 -12.45 4.69 -7.34
CA HIS A 77 -11.13 4.14 -7.06
C HIS A 77 -10.79 4.23 -5.56
N SER A 78 -11.04 5.38 -4.92
CA SER A 78 -10.88 5.54 -3.47
C SER A 78 -11.78 4.58 -2.68
N TYR A 79 -13.02 4.35 -3.13
CA TYR A 79 -13.92 3.36 -2.55
C TYR A 79 -13.32 1.95 -2.65
N ILE A 80 -12.94 1.52 -3.85
CA ILE A 80 -12.40 0.17 -4.09
C ILE A 80 -11.14 -0.06 -3.24
N SER A 81 -10.20 0.87 -3.26
CA SER A 81 -8.93 0.73 -2.54
C SER A 81 -9.15 0.62 -1.03
N ALA A 82 -10.00 1.45 -0.44
CA ALA A 82 -10.27 1.44 1.00
C ALA A 82 -11.11 0.24 1.44
N GLU A 83 -12.18 -0.06 0.71
CA GLU A 83 -13.11 -1.12 1.10
C GLU A 83 -12.54 -2.52 0.83
N ASN A 84 -11.64 -2.70 -0.13
CA ASN A 84 -10.91 -3.97 -0.28
C ASN A 84 -10.05 -4.28 0.94
N VAL A 85 -9.32 -3.29 1.46
CA VAL A 85 -8.54 -3.43 2.70
C VAL A 85 -9.47 -3.83 3.85
N ARG A 86 -10.59 -3.11 4.01
CA ARG A 86 -11.56 -3.39 5.07
C ARG A 86 -12.15 -4.80 4.97
N ALA A 87 -12.57 -5.21 3.78
CA ALA A 87 -13.17 -6.52 3.57
C ALA A 87 -12.19 -7.66 3.89
N MET A 88 -10.89 -7.52 3.58
CA MET A 88 -9.87 -8.49 4.00
C MET A 88 -9.80 -8.58 5.53
N ILE A 89 -9.74 -7.44 6.20
CA ILE A 89 -9.66 -7.32 7.66
C ILE A 89 -10.91 -7.89 8.37
N GLU A 90 -12.09 -7.68 7.80
CA GLU A 90 -13.37 -8.22 8.29
C GLU A 90 -13.46 -9.74 8.13
N ARG A 91 -12.85 -10.31 7.08
CA ARG A 91 -12.65 -11.76 6.92
C ARG A 91 -11.63 -12.35 7.89
N GLY A 92 -10.95 -11.52 8.68
CA GLY A 92 -9.89 -11.94 9.60
C GLY A 92 -8.52 -12.08 8.95
N GLU A 93 -8.35 -11.59 7.72
CA GLU A 93 -7.10 -11.60 6.98
C GLU A 93 -6.20 -10.41 7.38
N ASP A 94 -4.89 -10.56 7.20
CA ASP A 94 -3.92 -9.47 7.31
C ASP A 94 -3.12 -9.36 5.99
N PRO A 95 -3.50 -8.42 5.10
CA PRO A 95 -2.82 -8.28 3.81
C PRO A 95 -1.36 -7.86 3.95
N GLN A 96 -0.98 -7.17 5.02
CA GLN A 96 0.41 -6.76 5.24
C GLN A 96 1.28 -7.96 5.63
N ALA A 97 0.76 -8.80 6.53
CA ALA A 97 1.47 -10.01 6.95
C ALA A 97 1.63 -11.01 5.79
N GLU A 98 0.56 -11.25 5.02
CA GLU A 98 0.61 -12.15 3.87
C GLU A 98 1.49 -11.59 2.74
N ALA A 99 1.52 -10.27 2.54
CA ALA A 99 2.45 -9.61 1.63
C ALA A 99 3.92 -9.92 1.99
N ILE A 100 4.28 -9.79 3.28
CA ILE A 100 5.64 -10.06 3.76
C ILE A 100 5.98 -11.54 3.57
N LYS A 101 5.06 -12.43 3.95
CA LYS A 101 5.23 -13.87 3.82
C LYS A 101 5.45 -14.28 2.37
N ARG A 102 4.60 -13.83 1.45
CA ARG A 102 4.70 -14.17 0.03
C ARG A 102 5.99 -13.65 -0.61
N GLY A 103 6.43 -12.44 -0.28
CA GLY A 103 7.70 -11.92 -0.78
C GLY A 103 8.90 -12.75 -0.33
N ARG A 104 8.90 -13.22 0.93
CA ARG A 104 9.94 -14.11 1.46
C ARG A 104 9.94 -15.48 0.79
N GLU A 105 8.76 -16.05 0.50
CA GLU A 105 8.64 -17.30 -0.26
C GLU A 105 9.26 -17.20 -1.66
N LEU A 106 9.25 -16.00 -2.25
CA LEU A 106 9.85 -15.70 -3.55
C LEU A 106 11.35 -15.32 -3.46
N GLY A 107 11.95 -15.40 -2.28
CA GLY A 107 13.38 -15.12 -2.07
C GLY A 107 13.72 -13.64 -1.90
N MET A 108 12.72 -12.77 -1.74
CA MET A 108 12.91 -11.33 -1.51
C MET A 108 12.99 -11.01 -0.02
N ASP A 109 13.86 -10.06 0.34
CA ASP A 109 13.71 -9.38 1.63
C ASP A 109 12.60 -8.34 1.51
N VAL A 110 11.67 -8.31 2.47
CA VAL A 110 10.54 -7.36 2.46
C VAL A 110 10.74 -6.34 3.57
N TYR A 111 10.69 -5.07 3.21
CA TYR A 111 10.88 -3.93 4.09
C TYR A 111 9.66 -3.01 4.07
N ALA A 112 9.33 -2.45 5.23
CA ALA A 112 8.38 -1.34 5.29
C ALA A 112 9.02 -0.09 4.70
N SER A 113 8.36 0.50 3.70
CA SER A 113 8.68 1.81 3.15
C SER A 113 7.72 2.84 3.74
N ILE A 114 8.17 3.52 4.78
CA ILE A 114 7.35 4.49 5.50
C ILE A 114 7.43 5.83 4.80
N ARG A 115 6.29 6.38 4.37
CA ARG A 115 6.22 7.78 3.96
C ARG A 115 6.22 8.63 5.23
N MET A 116 7.38 9.20 5.54
CA MET A 116 7.56 9.92 6.81
C MET A 116 6.74 11.22 6.87
N ASN A 117 6.38 11.78 5.72
CA ASN A 117 5.65 13.04 5.61
C ASN A 117 5.05 13.15 4.19
N ASP A 118 4.17 12.22 3.82
CA ASP A 118 3.42 12.36 2.57
C ASP A 118 2.58 13.64 2.63
N ASN A 119 2.53 14.37 1.51
CA ASN A 119 1.88 15.65 1.44
C ASN A 119 1.17 15.81 0.09
N HIS A 120 0.66 14.72 -0.51
CA HIS A 120 -0.14 14.80 -1.72
C HIS A 120 -1.45 15.58 -1.46
N PHE A 121 -1.95 16.30 -2.47
CA PHE A 121 -2.79 17.52 -2.33
C PHE A 121 -2.06 18.75 -1.75
N ASN A 122 -0.77 18.60 -1.49
CA ASN A 122 0.29 18.78 -2.51
C ASN A 122 1.39 19.72 -2.04
N GLY A 123 1.53 19.94 -0.73
CA GLY A 123 2.38 21.04 -0.25
C GLY A 123 2.12 22.34 -1.04
N LEU A 124 0.84 22.57 -1.35
CA LEU A 124 0.31 23.66 -2.16
C LEU A 124 1.05 24.97 -1.86
N GLN A 125 1.55 25.70 -2.86
CA GLN A 125 2.27 26.95 -2.60
C GLN A 125 1.29 28.12 -2.36
N ILE A 126 1.70 29.07 -1.52
CA ILE A 126 0.81 29.98 -0.76
C ILE A 126 -0.17 30.81 -1.61
N ASN A 127 0.18 31.19 -2.82
CA ASN A 127 -0.62 32.10 -3.63
C ASN A 127 -1.56 31.41 -4.61
N GLU A 128 -1.47 30.10 -4.75
CA GLU A 128 -2.15 29.32 -5.80
C GLU A 128 -3.50 28.77 -5.32
N ILE A 129 -3.70 28.84 -4.02
CA ILE A 129 -4.86 28.35 -3.28
C ILE A 129 -6.20 29.00 -3.69
N PRO A 130 -6.31 30.32 -3.98
CA PRO A 130 -7.62 31.00 -4.13
C PRO A 130 -8.50 30.52 -5.30
N ASN A 131 -7.92 29.83 -6.28
CA ASN A 131 -8.64 29.32 -7.45
C ASN A 131 -8.82 27.79 -7.41
N SER A 132 -8.46 27.12 -6.31
CA SER A 132 -8.65 25.68 -6.16
C SER A 132 -10.13 25.31 -6.12
N LYS A 133 -10.48 24.20 -6.79
CA LYS A 133 -11.79 23.54 -6.71
C LYS A 133 -11.66 22.01 -6.53
N ASN A 134 -10.42 21.52 -6.42
CA ASN A 134 -10.06 20.10 -6.38
C ASN A 134 -8.77 19.89 -5.53
N ILE A 135 -8.43 20.72 -4.55
CA ILE A 135 -9.11 20.92 -3.25
C ILE A 135 -10.49 21.56 -3.31
#